data_AF-A0AAE0KJJ5-F1
#
_entry.id   AF-A0AAE0KJJ5-F1
#
_cell.length_a   1.000
_cell.length_b   1.000
_cell.length_c   1.000
_cell.angle_alpha   90.00
_cell.angle_beta   90.00
_cell.angle_gamma   90.00
#
_symmetry.space_group_name_H-M   'P 1'
#
loop_
_entity.id
_entity.type
_entity.pdbx_description
1 polymer ?
#
loop_
_entity_poly.entity_id
_entity_poly.type
_entity_poly.pdbx_seq_one_letter_code
_entity_poly.pdbx_strand_id
1 'polypeptide(L)'
;SGPFPLIHTDLHTSNIIIDADYNVLSVIDWEDAIVGPWELVEFDKELSVVPPRMDGPLYKDSEASVAKRLARAEYVGLVREAERDRGLDSKLSRVLSDDAVQSFAHAFWRYADGRIGLYDRVLE
;
A
#
# COMPACT_ATOMS: atom_id res chain seq x y z
N SER A 1 18.56 -2.14 -12.10
CA SER A 1 17.88 -1.67 -10.88
C SER A 1 18.46 -2.39 -9.68
N GLY A 2 18.63 -1.70 -8.56
CA GLY A 2 19.01 -2.35 -7.29
C GLY A 2 17.87 -3.23 -6.76
N PRO A 3 18.14 -4.08 -5.75
CA PRO A 3 17.14 -4.98 -5.20
C PRO A 3 15.99 -4.25 -4.47
N PHE A 4 16.24 -3.01 -4.00
CA PHE A 4 15.34 -2.22 -3.16
C PHE A 4 14.70 -1.05 -3.94
N PRO A 5 13.36 -0.90 -3.93
CA PRO A 5 12.69 0.26 -4.53
C PRO A 5 12.85 1.52 -3.68
N LEU A 6 12.65 2.68 -4.31
CA LEU A 6 12.34 3.94 -3.64
C LEU A 6 10.85 3.94 -3.26
N ILE A 7 10.53 4.22 -2.01
CA ILE A 7 9.19 4.13 -1.43
C ILE A 7 8.77 5.52 -0.96
N HIS A 8 7.61 5.98 -1.42
CA HIS A 8 6.92 7.15 -0.89
C HIS A 8 6.16 6.71 0.38
N THR A 9 6.64 7.10 1.54
CA THR A 9 6.16 6.61 2.85
C THR A 9 4.76 7.12 3.20
N ASP A 10 4.39 8.30 2.68
CA ASP A 10 3.09 8.94 2.91
C ASP A 10 2.31 9.21 1.61
N LEU A 11 2.12 8.18 0.78
CA LEU A 11 1.44 8.36 -0.51
C LEU A 11 -0.07 8.52 -0.35
N HIS A 12 -0.52 9.77 -0.31
CA HIS A 12 -1.93 10.17 -0.35
C HIS A 12 -2.34 10.67 -1.73
N THR A 13 -3.64 10.63 -2.02
CA THR A 13 -4.22 11.31 -3.20
C THR A 13 -3.91 12.81 -3.21
N SER A 14 -3.80 13.45 -2.04
CA SER A 14 -3.39 14.86 -1.90
C SER A 14 -1.95 15.13 -2.36
N ASN A 15 -1.11 14.08 -2.42
CA ASN A 15 0.29 14.18 -2.84
C ASN A 15 0.47 13.90 -4.34
N ILE A 16 -0.63 13.70 -5.07
CA ILE A 16 -0.65 13.48 -6.53
C ILE A 16 -1.27 14.71 -7.20
N ILE A 17 -0.49 15.40 -8.02
CA ILE A 17 -0.96 16.54 -8.81
C ILE A 17 -1.48 16.03 -10.15
N ILE A 18 -2.71 16.40 -10.48
CA ILE A 18 -3.39 16.05 -11.74
C ILE A 18 -3.81 17.30 -12.51
N ASP A 19 -3.96 17.16 -13.83
CA ASP A 19 -4.62 18.18 -14.66
C ASP A 19 -6.14 17.98 -14.72
N ALA A 20 -6.83 18.80 -15.52
CA ALA A 20 -8.28 18.74 -15.70
C ALA A 20 -8.78 17.47 -16.41
N ASP A 21 -7.89 16.77 -17.12
CA ASP A 21 -8.16 15.52 -17.82
C ASP A 21 -7.73 14.29 -17.00
N TYR A 22 -7.40 14.48 -15.70
CA TYR A 22 -6.94 13.46 -14.77
C TYR A 22 -5.59 12.81 -15.11
N ASN A 23 -4.76 13.47 -15.94
CA ASN A 23 -3.39 13.01 -16.14
C ASN A 23 -2.54 13.35 -14.92
N VAL A 24 -1.72 12.40 -14.47
CA VAL A 24 -0.77 12.63 -13.38
C VAL A 24 0.36 13.53 -13.88
N LEU A 25 0.48 14.72 -13.31
CA LEU A 25 1.54 15.68 -13.61
C LEU A 25 2.77 15.49 -12.70
N SER A 26 2.55 15.21 -11.42
CA SER A 26 3.63 15.04 -10.44
C SER A 26 3.17 14.30 -9.19
N VAL A 27 4.12 13.68 -8.49
CA VAL A 27 3.98 13.25 -7.09
C VAL A 27 4.89 14.15 -6.25
N ILE A 28 4.38 14.73 -5.18
CA ILE A 28 5.09 15.68 -4.30
C ILE A 28 5.32 15.08 -2.91
N ASP A 29 5.99 15.82 -2.03
CA ASP A 29 6.14 15.47 -0.60
C ASP A 29 7.01 14.22 -0.32
N TRP A 30 8.21 14.19 -0.93
CA TRP A 30 9.15 13.08 -0.83
C TRP A 30 10.10 13.15 0.39
N GLU A 31 9.84 14.00 1.38
CA GLU A 31 10.81 14.30 2.46
C GLU A 31 11.17 13.08 3.32
N ASP A 32 10.22 12.16 3.50
CA ASP A 32 10.41 10.91 4.26
C ASP A 32 10.60 9.67 3.37
N ALA A 33 10.88 9.86 2.08
CA ALA A 33 11.05 8.74 1.16
C ALA A 33 12.28 7.89 1.50
N ILE A 34 12.14 6.56 1.39
CA ILE A 34 13.21 5.62 1.73
C ILE A 34 13.51 4.65 0.58
N VAL A 35 14.74 4.14 0.54
CA VAL A 35 15.07 2.94 -0.24
C VAL A 35 15.03 1.74 0.70
N GLY A 36 14.08 0.83 0.48
CA GLY A 36 13.78 -0.24 1.45
C GLY A 36 13.35 -1.56 0.82
N PRO A 37 13.14 -2.60 1.63
CA PRO A 37 12.60 -3.88 1.17
C PRO A 37 11.23 -3.71 0.48
N TRP A 38 10.96 -4.56 -0.51
CA TRP A 38 9.68 -4.58 -1.22
C TRP A 38 8.51 -4.85 -0.28
N GLU A 39 8.77 -5.58 0.81
CA GLU A 39 7.81 -5.92 1.85
C GLU A 39 7.29 -4.70 2.63
N LEU A 40 7.86 -3.51 2.43
CA LEU A 40 7.36 -2.25 3.01
C LEU A 40 6.52 -1.42 2.02
N VAL A 41 6.42 -1.84 0.76
CA VAL A 41 5.58 -1.17 -0.23
C VAL A 41 4.11 -1.43 0.11
N GLU A 42 3.37 -0.37 0.36
CA GLU A 42 1.93 -0.38 0.64
C GLU A 42 1.16 0.27 -0.51
N PHE A 43 -0.15 0.05 -0.56
CA PHE A 43 -1.07 0.88 -1.32
C PHE A 43 -1.01 2.35 -0.88
N ASP A 44 -1.58 3.25 -1.69
CA ASP A 44 -1.92 4.59 -1.23
C ASP A 44 -2.78 4.54 0.05
N LYS A 45 -2.68 5.60 0.84
CA LYS A 45 -3.28 5.64 2.18
C LYS A 45 -4.81 5.63 2.14
N GLU A 46 -5.43 6.05 1.04
CA GLU A 46 -6.87 5.96 0.83
C GLU A 46 -7.32 4.49 0.69
N LEU A 47 -6.52 3.66 0.04
CA LEU A 47 -6.71 2.21 -0.06
C LEU A 47 -6.17 1.42 1.14
N SER A 48 -5.55 2.04 2.15
CA SER A 48 -5.13 1.34 3.37
C SER A 48 -6.31 0.74 4.15
N VAL A 49 -6.13 -0.52 4.56
CA VAL A 49 -7.06 -1.32 5.38
C VAL A 49 -6.30 -1.83 6.58
N VAL A 50 -6.82 -1.58 7.78
CA VAL A 50 -6.25 -2.13 9.01
C VAL A 50 -6.38 -3.66 8.97
N PRO A 51 -5.26 -4.40 9.12
CA PRO A 51 -5.30 -5.85 9.15
C PRO A 51 -6.20 -6.35 10.28
N PRO A 52 -7.08 -7.35 10.03
CA PRO A 52 -7.96 -7.90 11.08
C PRO A 52 -7.18 -8.38 12.33
N ARG A 53 -5.94 -8.83 12.12
CA ARG A 53 -5.05 -9.29 13.18
C ARG A 53 -4.59 -8.17 14.13
N MET A 54 -4.61 -6.91 13.70
CA MET A 54 -4.26 -5.75 14.52
C MET A 54 -5.39 -5.26 15.44
N ASP A 55 -6.65 -5.48 15.03
CA ASP A 55 -7.85 -5.02 15.76
C ASP A 55 -8.45 -6.10 16.69
N GLY A 56 -7.86 -7.30 16.69
CA GLY A 56 -8.22 -8.38 17.61
C GLY A 56 -9.62 -8.97 17.39
N PRO A 57 -10.18 -9.70 18.38
CA PRO A 57 -11.42 -10.47 18.23
C PRO A 57 -12.68 -9.61 18.07
N LEU A 58 -12.56 -8.27 18.16
CA LEU A 58 -13.65 -7.32 17.95
C LEU A 58 -13.68 -6.76 16.52
N TYR A 59 -12.72 -7.11 15.66
CA TYR A 59 -12.73 -6.74 14.26
C TYR A 59 -14.00 -7.26 13.58
N LYS A 60 -14.74 -6.35 12.96
CA LYS A 60 -15.83 -6.67 12.05
C LYS A 60 -15.58 -5.93 10.76
N ASP A 61 -15.70 -6.65 9.65
CA ASP A 61 -15.71 -5.98 8.36
C ASP A 61 -16.87 -4.99 8.31
N SER A 62 -16.51 -3.75 8.02
CA SER A 62 -17.47 -2.70 7.69
C SER A 62 -17.70 -2.71 6.18
N GLU A 63 -18.82 -2.17 5.73
CA GLU A 63 -19.03 -1.98 4.28
C GLU A 63 -17.87 -1.21 3.64
N ALA A 64 -17.26 -0.27 4.38
CA ALA A 64 -16.08 0.47 3.94
C ALA A 64 -14.84 -0.42 3.79
N SER A 65 -14.55 -1.34 4.73
CA SER A 65 -13.40 -2.25 4.60
C SER A 65 -13.58 -3.22 3.45
N VAL A 66 -14.80 -3.70 3.20
CA VAL A 66 -15.14 -4.54 2.05
C VAL A 66 -14.93 -3.79 0.74
N ALA A 67 -15.45 -2.57 0.63
CA ALA A 67 -15.28 -1.73 -0.56
C ALA A 67 -13.80 -1.46 -0.86
N LYS A 68 -12.98 -1.16 0.16
CA LYS A 68 -11.53 -0.96 -0.01
C LYS A 68 -10.82 -2.22 -0.50
N ARG A 69 -11.18 -3.42 0.00
CA ARG A 69 -10.59 -4.68 -0.48
C ARG A 69 -10.92 -4.95 -1.95
N LEU A 70 -12.15 -4.63 -2.38
CA LEU A 70 -12.53 -4.72 -3.79
C LEU A 70 -11.72 -3.73 -4.65
N ALA A 71 -11.59 -2.48 -4.21
CA ALA A 71 -10.78 -1.46 -4.89
C ALA A 71 -9.30 -1.85 -4.98
N ARG A 72 -8.72 -2.47 -3.93
CA ARG A 72 -7.36 -3.02 -3.97
C ARG A 72 -7.20 -4.09 -5.05
N ALA A 73 -8.17 -5.00 -5.19
CA ALA A 73 -8.12 -6.05 -6.20
C ALA A 73 -8.15 -5.46 -7.62
N GLU A 74 -8.99 -4.45 -7.86
CA GLU A 74 -9.02 -3.70 -9.12
C GLU A 74 -7.68 -2.99 -9.37
N TYR A 75 -7.16 -2.28 -8.37
CA TYR A 75 -5.88 -1.58 -8.44
C TYR A 75 -4.72 -2.52 -8.82
N VAL A 76 -4.64 -3.69 -8.19
CA VAL A 76 -3.63 -4.72 -8.53
C VAL A 76 -3.76 -5.16 -10.00
N GLY A 77 -4.99 -5.25 -10.52
CA GLY A 77 -5.25 -5.51 -11.93
C GLY A 77 -4.64 -4.44 -12.85
N LEU A 78 -4.90 -3.17 -12.54
CA LEU A 78 -4.36 -2.01 -13.27
C LEU A 78 -2.83 -1.96 -13.21
N VAL A 79 -2.23 -2.22 -12.05
CA VAL A 79 -0.77 -2.29 -11.89
C VAL A 79 -0.19 -3.40 -12.76
N ARG A 80 -0.79 -4.59 -12.76
CA ARG A 80 -0.32 -5.72 -13.57
C ARG A 80 -0.38 -5.41 -15.07
N GLU A 81 -1.44 -4.73 -15.52
CA GLU A 81 -1.55 -4.24 -16.88
C GLU A 81 -0.47 -3.22 -17.24
N ALA A 82 -0.28 -2.20 -16.39
CA ALA A 82 0.75 -1.19 -16.60
C ALA A 82 2.18 -1.79 -16.60
N GLU A 83 2.46 -2.75 -15.71
CA GLU A 83 3.73 -3.47 -15.69
C GLU A 83 3.96 -4.28 -16.97
N ARG A 84 2.92 -4.97 -17.46
CA ARG A 84 2.97 -5.76 -18.71
C ARG A 84 3.21 -4.86 -19.91
N ASP A 85 2.45 -3.78 -20.04
CA ASP A 85 2.54 -2.86 -21.19
C ASP A 85 3.90 -2.14 -21.25
N ARG A 86 4.55 -1.97 -20.09
CA ARG A 86 5.90 -1.39 -19.97
C ARG A 86 7.03 -2.44 -19.95
N GLY A 87 6.70 -3.73 -20.03
CA GLY A 87 7.69 -4.82 -19.98
C GLY A 87 8.49 -4.89 -18.67
N LEU A 88 7.86 -4.61 -17.53
CA LEU A 88 8.46 -4.62 -16.20
C LEU A 88 8.46 -6.03 -15.56
N ASP A 89 9.08 -6.17 -14.39
CA ASP A 89 9.35 -7.44 -13.71
C ASP A 89 8.21 -7.99 -12.82
N SER A 90 7.03 -7.35 -12.89
CA SER A 90 5.82 -7.72 -12.14
C SER A 90 5.96 -7.72 -10.61
N LYS A 91 7.02 -7.11 -10.05
CA LYS A 91 7.25 -7.12 -8.60
C LYS A 91 6.19 -6.32 -7.84
N LEU A 92 5.77 -5.17 -8.37
CA LEU A 92 4.83 -4.31 -7.65
C LEU A 92 3.47 -4.99 -7.54
N SER A 93 2.91 -5.51 -8.63
CA SER A 93 1.63 -6.22 -8.57
C SER A 93 1.69 -7.46 -7.68
N ARG A 94 2.82 -8.18 -7.68
CA ARG A 94 3.01 -9.35 -6.80
C ARG A 94 2.99 -8.96 -5.32
N VAL A 95 3.73 -7.93 -4.94
CA VAL A 95 3.81 -7.44 -3.55
C VAL A 95 2.46 -6.89 -3.08
N LEU A 96 1.77 -6.12 -3.92
CA LEU A 96 0.44 -5.57 -3.58
C LEU A 96 -0.64 -6.64 -3.50
N SER A 97 -0.48 -7.76 -4.21
CA SER A 97 -1.43 -8.89 -4.18
C SER A 97 -1.23 -9.84 -3.00
N ASP A 98 -0.16 -9.68 -2.22
CA ASP A 98 0.16 -10.54 -1.10
C ASP A 98 -0.38 -9.95 0.21
N ASP A 99 -1.50 -10.52 0.70
CA ASP A 99 -2.18 -10.04 1.90
C ASP A 99 -1.31 -10.08 3.16
N ALA A 100 -0.38 -11.05 3.27
CA ALA A 100 0.49 -11.16 4.42
C ALA A 100 1.54 -10.04 4.41
N VAL A 101 2.13 -9.79 3.23
CA VAL A 101 3.06 -8.67 3.03
C VAL A 101 2.36 -7.33 3.27
N GLN A 102 1.16 -7.14 2.74
CA GLN A 102 0.41 -5.90 2.96
C GLN A 102 -0.01 -5.71 4.43
N SER A 103 -0.33 -6.80 5.13
CA SER A 103 -0.61 -6.73 6.57
C SER A 103 0.64 -6.34 7.37
N PHE A 104 1.80 -6.89 7.01
CA PHE A 104 3.07 -6.53 7.60
C PHE A 104 3.47 -5.08 7.33
N ALA A 105 3.42 -4.63 6.07
CA ALA A 105 3.74 -3.26 5.68
C ALA A 105 2.88 -2.25 6.47
N HIS A 106 1.57 -2.48 6.51
CA HIS A 106 0.66 -1.62 7.26
C HIS A 106 1.04 -1.56 8.75
N ALA A 107 1.23 -2.71 9.38
CA ALA A 107 1.62 -2.76 10.80
C ALA A 107 2.96 -2.07 11.07
N PHE A 108 3.95 -2.26 10.19
CA PHE A 108 5.25 -1.62 10.31
C PHE A 108 5.13 -0.09 10.32
N TRP A 109 4.39 0.47 9.35
CA TRP A 109 4.20 1.92 9.25
C TRP A 109 3.42 2.47 10.46
N ARG A 110 2.37 1.78 10.91
CA ARG A 110 1.62 2.19 12.11
C ARG A 110 2.48 2.14 13.38
N TYR A 111 3.35 1.16 13.51
CA TYR A 111 4.29 1.06 14.62
C TYR A 111 5.32 2.21 14.58
N ALA A 112 5.88 2.51 13.40
CA ALA A 112 6.81 3.61 13.20
C ALA A 112 6.20 4.98 13.57
N ASP A 113 4.92 5.17 13.27
CA ASP A 113 4.14 6.36 13.65
C ASP A 113 3.76 6.41 15.15
N GLY A 114 4.13 5.40 15.94
CA GLY A 114 3.80 5.32 17.37
C GLY A 114 2.33 5.01 17.67
N ARG A 115 1.62 4.36 16.74
CA ARG A 115 0.19 4.04 16.91
C ARG A 115 0.01 2.81 17.80
N ILE A 116 -1.00 2.85 18.67
CA ILE A 116 -1.37 1.71 19.52
C ILE A 116 -2.13 0.67 18.67
N GLY A 117 -1.76 -0.60 18.80
CA GLY A 117 -2.39 -1.73 18.10
C GLY A 117 -1.83 -3.07 18.57
N LEU A 118 -2.44 -4.18 18.15
CA LEU A 118 -1.93 -5.53 18.39
C LEU A 118 -0.95 -5.93 17.28
N TYR A 119 0.35 -5.89 17.57
CA TYR A 119 1.40 -6.17 16.58
C TYR A 119 1.94 -7.60 16.65
N ASP A 120 1.67 -8.31 17.74
CA ASP A 120 2.23 -9.64 18.06
C ASP A 120 1.83 -10.73 17.04
N ARG A 121 0.65 -10.60 16.43
CA ARG A 121 0.10 -11.62 15.53
C ARG A 121 0.13 -11.28 14.05
N VAL A 122 0.76 -10.16 13.66
CA VAL A 122 0.75 -9.71 12.26
C VAL A 122 1.50 -10.68 11.33
N LEU A 123 2.48 -11.40 11.87
CA LEU A 123 3.32 -12.36 11.14
C LEU A 123 2.86 -13.83 11.26
N GLU A 124 1.79 -14.10 12.03
CA GLU A 124 1.13 -15.42 12.12
C GLU A 124 0.06 -15.56 11.02
#